data_AF-A0A7C2PGU8-F1
#
_entry.id   AF-A0A7C2PGU8-F1
#
_cell.length_a   1.000
_cell.length_b   1.000
_cell.length_c   1.000
_cell.angle_alpha   90.00
_cell.angle_beta   90.00
_cell.angle_gamma   90.00
#
_symmetry.space_group_name_H-M   'P 1'
#
loop_
_entity.id
_entity.type
_entity.pdbx_description
1 polymer ?
#
loop_
_entity_poly.entity_id
_entity_poly.type
_entity_poly.pdbx_seq_one_letter_code
_entity_poly.pdbx_strand_id
1 'polypeptide(L)'
;MIWMRLIVVLCLMALAPVLSGKNLYKSGQKYLKQNRFKKAKNAFYRYYKRRPNSFKAPYALYHYTQLLVNGNKVIQSLKMIAKKYPNFPELDGVLDQLASLYYIMGDYDKSYFYYKQILKRFTRSPYRDKAGYYMIKILLLQKDYPKVVSMAKSFLPALRKGIYHKGIILSVGRAYFMDQEYKKALSLYKKFMKHYPRTKFTPRVLYRMAQCYTKLNKSQRSRQYLNRLVHNYPHSLEKEYAKNKLNDRPNRSKSHKYRQTQYQSRKGYILQIGVFSAHQNALKLKNKVEALGQPSYIITYKSKDRTYFKTIAGPFKTKKKALMSSRALTRKGIKNILVHN
;
A
#
# COMPACT_ATOMS: atom_id res chain seq x y z
N MET A 1 15.25 -52.79 -54.57
CA MET A 1 16.11 -51.90 -53.74
C MET A 1 15.72 -50.40 -53.78
N ILE A 2 15.24 -49.86 -54.90
CA ILE A 2 14.91 -48.42 -55.05
C ILE A 2 13.69 -48.00 -54.20
N TRP A 3 12.65 -48.84 -54.13
CA TRP A 3 11.43 -48.57 -53.36
C TRP A 3 11.67 -48.48 -51.84
N MET A 4 12.57 -49.31 -51.28
CA MET A 4 12.94 -49.20 -49.86
C MET A 4 13.69 -47.88 -49.55
N ARG A 5 14.56 -47.40 -50.44
CA ARG A 5 15.24 -46.10 -50.27
C ARG A 5 14.26 -44.92 -50.32
N LEU A 6 13.25 -44.99 -51.19
CA LEU A 6 12.20 -43.96 -51.31
C LEU A 6 11.31 -43.89 -50.06
N ILE A 7 10.94 -45.05 -49.49
CA ILE A 7 10.20 -45.13 -48.22
C ILE A 7 11.04 -44.59 -47.06
N VAL A 8 12.33 -44.92 -46.99
CA VAL A 8 13.23 -44.39 -45.95
C VAL A 8 13.40 -42.87 -46.08
N VAL A 9 13.55 -42.33 -47.29
CA VAL A 9 13.66 -40.88 -47.53
C VAL A 9 12.34 -40.16 -47.19
N LEU A 10 11.19 -40.69 -47.59
CA LEU A 10 9.87 -40.14 -47.23
C LEU A 10 9.62 -40.21 -45.72
N CYS A 11 10.03 -41.30 -45.07
CA CYS A 11 9.93 -41.46 -43.62
C CYS A 11 10.88 -40.50 -42.89
N LEU A 12 12.12 -40.33 -43.36
CA LEU A 12 13.09 -39.35 -42.86
C LEU A 12 12.61 -37.90 -43.08
N MET A 13 11.95 -37.61 -44.20
CA MET A 13 11.34 -36.30 -44.50
C MET A 13 10.10 -36.03 -43.65
N ALA A 14 9.34 -37.05 -43.26
CA ALA A 14 8.26 -36.94 -42.28
C ALA A 14 8.80 -36.80 -40.84
N LEU A 15 9.94 -37.44 -40.53
CA LEU A 15 10.60 -37.42 -39.22
C LEU A 15 11.47 -36.17 -38.99
N ALA A 16 12.02 -35.54 -40.03
CA ALA A 16 12.88 -34.35 -39.89
C ALA A 16 12.17 -33.10 -39.34
N PRO A 17 10.93 -32.75 -39.75
CA PRO A 17 10.11 -31.73 -39.09
C PRO A 17 9.80 -32.10 -37.63
N VAL A 18 9.68 -33.40 -37.36
CA VAL A 18 9.35 -33.93 -36.03
C VAL A 18 10.54 -33.81 -35.07
N LEU A 19 11.73 -34.20 -35.52
CA LEU A 19 12.99 -34.09 -34.78
C LEU A 19 13.43 -32.62 -34.61
N SER A 20 13.36 -31.82 -35.67
CA SER A 20 13.68 -30.38 -35.61
C SER A 20 12.74 -29.62 -34.68
N GLY A 21 11.46 -30.00 -34.64
CA GLY A 21 10.48 -29.46 -33.68
C GLY A 21 10.87 -29.70 -32.23
N LYS A 22 11.25 -30.93 -31.82
CA LYS A 22 11.69 -31.20 -30.44
C LYS A 22 12.91 -30.34 -30.05
N ASN A 23 13.84 -30.11 -30.97
CA ASN A 23 15.03 -29.30 -30.74
C ASN A 23 14.70 -27.81 -30.55
N LEU A 24 13.74 -27.25 -31.30
CA LEU A 24 13.38 -25.82 -31.20
C LEU A 24 12.93 -25.41 -29.79
N TYR A 25 12.15 -26.23 -29.10
CA TYR A 25 11.72 -25.91 -27.72
C TYR A 25 12.91 -25.86 -26.76
N LYS A 26 13.80 -26.88 -26.81
CA LYS A 26 15.02 -26.93 -26.00
C LYS A 26 15.96 -25.76 -26.33
N SER A 27 16.12 -25.42 -27.61
CA SER A 27 16.89 -24.25 -28.04
C SER A 27 16.30 -22.95 -27.48
N GLY A 28 14.97 -22.80 -27.47
CA GLY A 28 14.30 -21.67 -26.83
C GLY A 28 14.65 -21.52 -25.35
N GLN A 29 14.61 -22.62 -24.60
CA GLN A 29 15.00 -22.64 -23.19
C GLN A 29 16.49 -22.33 -22.99
N LYS A 30 17.37 -22.88 -23.84
CA LYS A 30 18.81 -22.56 -23.80
C LYS A 30 19.07 -21.08 -24.05
N TYR A 31 18.40 -20.49 -25.04
CA TYR A 31 18.53 -19.07 -25.33
C TYR A 31 18.00 -18.18 -24.20
N LEU A 32 16.94 -18.58 -23.49
CA LEU A 32 16.48 -17.87 -22.30
C LEU A 32 17.56 -17.85 -21.21
N LYS A 33 18.18 -19.00 -20.91
CA LYS A 33 19.27 -19.08 -19.92
C LYS A 33 20.48 -18.22 -20.28
N GLN A 34 20.69 -17.97 -21.58
CA GLN A 34 21.76 -17.13 -22.11
C GLN A 34 21.34 -15.65 -22.30
N ASN A 35 20.17 -15.24 -21.82
CA ASN A 35 19.60 -13.89 -22.02
C ASN A 35 19.43 -13.49 -23.51
N ARG A 36 19.42 -14.45 -24.43
CA ARG A 36 19.25 -14.24 -25.88
C ARG A 36 17.77 -14.18 -26.24
N PHE A 37 17.05 -13.20 -25.70
CA PHE A 37 15.57 -13.10 -25.76
C PHE A 37 15.00 -13.13 -27.18
N LYS A 38 15.61 -12.43 -28.15
CA LYS A 38 15.14 -12.44 -29.56
C LYS A 38 15.18 -13.85 -30.18
N LYS A 39 16.27 -14.60 -29.92
CA LYS A 39 16.44 -15.96 -30.45
C LYS A 39 15.52 -16.95 -29.72
N ALA A 40 15.35 -16.80 -28.40
CA ALA A 40 14.38 -17.57 -27.62
C ALA A 40 12.95 -17.40 -28.15
N LYS A 41 12.51 -16.14 -28.33
CA LYS A 41 11.19 -15.78 -28.84
C LYS A 41 10.91 -16.46 -30.19
N ASN A 42 11.86 -16.36 -31.12
CA ASN A 42 11.73 -16.96 -32.45
C ASN A 42 11.67 -18.49 -32.40
N ALA A 43 12.48 -19.12 -31.53
CA ALA A 43 12.50 -20.57 -31.37
C ALA A 43 11.16 -21.10 -30.83
N PHE A 44 10.61 -20.46 -29.80
CA PHE A 44 9.30 -20.84 -29.24
C PHE A 44 8.15 -20.63 -30.24
N TYR A 45 8.14 -19.51 -30.97
CA TYR A 45 7.10 -19.27 -31.97
C TYR A 45 7.16 -20.27 -33.13
N ARG A 46 8.37 -20.58 -33.64
CA ARG A 46 8.57 -21.59 -34.68
C ARG A 46 8.15 -22.97 -34.20
N TYR A 47 8.44 -23.32 -32.94
CA TYR A 47 7.96 -24.56 -32.33
C TYR A 47 6.43 -24.64 -32.39
N TYR A 48 5.75 -23.62 -31.87
CA TYR A 48 4.29 -23.55 -31.84
C TYR A 48 3.69 -23.69 -33.25
N LYS A 49 4.22 -22.95 -34.23
CA LYS A 49 3.71 -22.99 -35.62
C LYS A 49 3.87 -24.36 -36.27
N ARG A 50 4.96 -25.08 -36.00
CA ARG A 50 5.19 -26.44 -36.54
C ARG A 50 4.39 -27.51 -35.82
N ARG A 51 4.08 -27.30 -34.54
CA ARG A 51 3.47 -28.30 -33.66
C ARG A 51 2.35 -27.71 -32.80
N PRO A 52 1.27 -27.18 -33.39
CA PRO A 52 0.22 -26.50 -32.64
C PRO A 52 -0.60 -27.43 -31.74
N ASN A 53 -0.62 -28.73 -32.00
CA ASN A 53 -1.40 -29.71 -31.24
C ASN A 53 -0.54 -30.53 -30.25
N SER A 54 0.74 -30.20 -30.09
CA SER A 54 1.59 -30.91 -29.14
C SER A 54 1.32 -30.49 -27.71
N PHE A 55 1.63 -31.37 -26.75
CA PHE A 55 1.56 -31.05 -25.32
C PHE A 55 2.35 -29.78 -24.94
N LYS A 56 3.48 -29.51 -25.61
CA LYS A 56 4.31 -28.32 -25.36
C LYS A 56 3.89 -27.09 -26.17
N ALA A 57 2.88 -27.20 -27.04
CA ALA A 57 2.39 -26.07 -27.83
C ALA A 57 1.92 -24.88 -26.98
N PRO A 58 1.06 -25.06 -25.96
CA PRO A 58 0.65 -23.95 -25.10
C PRO A 58 1.81 -23.36 -24.29
N TYR A 59 2.75 -24.19 -23.83
CA TYR A 59 3.98 -23.74 -23.17
C TYR A 59 4.85 -22.87 -24.07
N ALA A 60 5.08 -23.30 -25.31
CA ALA A 60 5.86 -22.56 -26.28
C ALA A 60 5.19 -21.23 -26.61
N LEU A 61 3.88 -21.23 -26.82
CA LEU A 61 3.12 -20.01 -27.06
C LEU A 61 3.14 -19.08 -25.84
N TYR A 62 3.06 -19.61 -24.62
CA TYR A 62 3.16 -18.84 -23.40
C TYR A 62 4.55 -18.21 -23.24
N HIS A 63 5.64 -18.97 -23.41
CA HIS A 63 7.01 -18.44 -23.39
C HIS A 63 7.26 -17.40 -24.48
N TYR A 64 6.74 -17.62 -25.69
CA TYR A 64 6.76 -16.61 -26.75
C TYR A 64 6.07 -15.32 -26.29
N THR A 65 4.90 -15.46 -25.65
CA THR A 65 4.10 -14.34 -25.15
C THR A 65 4.85 -13.52 -24.09
N GLN A 66 5.53 -14.18 -23.16
CA GLN A 66 6.35 -13.49 -22.14
C GLN A 66 7.52 -12.69 -22.73
N LEU A 67 7.92 -12.97 -23.98
CA LEU A 67 9.00 -12.28 -24.67
C LEU A 67 8.50 -11.20 -25.64
N LEU A 68 7.20 -10.92 -25.65
CA LEU A 68 6.63 -9.81 -26.41
C LEU A 68 6.78 -8.51 -25.63
N VAL A 69 7.19 -7.45 -26.34
CA VAL A 69 7.32 -6.11 -25.76
C VAL A 69 6.02 -5.31 -25.90
N ASN A 70 5.25 -5.56 -26.95
CA ASN A 70 4.01 -4.83 -27.23
C ASN A 70 2.83 -5.44 -26.46
N GLY A 71 2.21 -4.65 -25.56
CA GLY A 71 1.11 -5.08 -24.70
C GLY A 71 -0.13 -5.59 -25.46
N ASN A 72 -0.47 -4.99 -26.61
CA ASN A 72 -1.61 -5.46 -27.41
C ASN A 72 -1.35 -6.87 -27.99
N LYS A 73 -0.11 -7.12 -28.46
CA LYS A 73 0.30 -8.45 -28.93
C LYS A 73 0.31 -9.47 -27.78
N VAL A 74 0.70 -9.07 -26.58
CA VAL A 74 0.62 -9.91 -25.38
C VAL A 74 -0.83 -10.32 -25.11
N ILE A 75 -1.75 -9.36 -25.04
CA ILE A 75 -3.17 -9.62 -24.79
C ILE A 75 -3.77 -10.54 -25.84
N GLN A 76 -3.51 -10.28 -27.13
CA GLN A 76 -3.98 -11.14 -28.22
C GLN A 76 -3.47 -12.58 -28.08
N SER A 77 -2.19 -12.74 -27.77
CA SER A 77 -1.58 -14.07 -27.59
C SER A 77 -2.13 -14.80 -26.35
N LEU A 78 -2.28 -14.11 -25.22
CA LEU A 78 -2.88 -14.68 -24.00
C LEU A 78 -4.34 -15.10 -24.22
N LYS A 79 -5.14 -14.30 -24.93
CA LYS A 79 -6.51 -14.68 -25.33
C LYS A 79 -6.53 -15.93 -26.19
N MET A 80 -5.59 -16.01 -27.15
CA MET A 80 -5.46 -17.19 -27.99
C MET A 80 -5.12 -18.44 -27.17
N ILE A 81 -4.21 -18.32 -26.19
CA ILE A 81 -3.89 -19.42 -25.27
C ILE A 81 -5.14 -19.86 -24.51
N ALA A 82 -5.85 -18.91 -23.89
CA ALA A 82 -7.03 -19.19 -23.08
C ALA A 82 -8.19 -19.83 -23.89
N LYS A 83 -8.35 -19.44 -25.16
CA LYS A 83 -9.37 -20.00 -26.06
C LYS A 83 -9.00 -21.39 -26.59
N LYS A 84 -7.77 -21.56 -27.06
CA LYS A 84 -7.33 -22.77 -27.77
C LYS A 84 -6.89 -23.90 -26.84
N TYR A 85 -6.41 -23.56 -25.64
CA TYR A 85 -5.88 -24.53 -24.68
C TYR A 85 -6.60 -24.42 -23.32
N PRO A 86 -7.90 -24.75 -23.25
CA PRO A 86 -8.70 -24.62 -22.02
C PRO A 86 -8.24 -25.53 -20.87
N ASN A 87 -7.42 -26.56 -21.17
CA ASN A 87 -6.84 -27.50 -20.21
C ASN A 87 -5.34 -27.27 -19.98
N PHE A 88 -4.80 -26.12 -20.42
CA PHE A 88 -3.41 -25.76 -20.16
C PHE A 88 -3.16 -25.69 -18.64
N PRO A 89 -2.15 -26.40 -18.09
CA PRO A 89 -1.95 -26.43 -16.63
C PRO A 89 -1.76 -25.05 -15.99
N GLU A 90 -1.16 -24.11 -16.71
CA GLU A 90 -0.90 -22.73 -16.27
C GLU A 90 -1.98 -21.73 -16.72
N LEU A 91 -3.17 -22.22 -17.10
CA LEU A 91 -4.26 -21.38 -17.59
C LEU A 91 -4.70 -20.35 -16.55
N ASP A 92 -4.69 -20.67 -15.26
CA ASP A 92 -5.01 -19.72 -14.20
C ASP A 92 -4.05 -18.52 -14.17
N GLY A 93 -2.75 -18.76 -14.41
CA GLY A 93 -1.75 -17.71 -14.60
C GLY A 93 -1.98 -16.86 -15.85
N VAL A 94 -2.38 -17.48 -16.96
CA VAL A 94 -2.78 -16.77 -18.20
C VAL A 94 -3.97 -15.85 -17.95
N LEU A 95 -4.99 -16.35 -17.24
CA LEU A 95 -6.17 -15.56 -16.87
C LEU A 95 -5.81 -14.42 -15.91
N ASP A 96 -4.92 -14.65 -14.94
CA ASP A 96 -4.45 -13.60 -14.02
C ASP A 96 -3.71 -12.48 -14.77
N GLN A 97 -2.86 -12.83 -15.75
CA GLN A 97 -2.16 -11.86 -16.59
C GLN A 97 -3.14 -11.05 -17.45
N LEU A 98 -4.10 -11.69 -18.12
CA LEU A 98 -5.15 -11.01 -18.87
C LEU A 98 -5.93 -10.05 -17.98
N ALA A 99 -6.41 -10.53 -16.83
CA ALA A 99 -7.17 -9.74 -15.89
C ALA A 99 -6.39 -8.53 -15.37
N SER A 100 -5.10 -8.72 -15.07
CA SER A 100 -4.21 -7.66 -14.57
C SER A 100 -3.92 -6.62 -15.64
N LEU A 101 -3.71 -7.02 -16.90
CA LEU A 101 -3.51 -6.09 -18.02
C LEU A 101 -4.78 -5.27 -18.27
N TYR A 102 -5.95 -5.91 -18.31
CA TYR A 102 -7.22 -5.19 -18.45
C TYR A 102 -7.49 -4.24 -17.29
N TYR A 103 -7.13 -4.61 -16.06
CA TYR A 103 -7.22 -3.72 -14.91
C TYR A 103 -6.37 -2.45 -15.09
N ILE A 104 -5.13 -2.60 -15.59
CA ILE A 104 -4.20 -1.47 -15.80
C ILE A 104 -4.71 -0.56 -16.93
N MET A 105 -5.32 -1.13 -17.97
CA MET A 105 -5.92 -0.39 -19.07
C MET A 105 -7.24 0.30 -18.70
N GLY A 106 -7.78 0.04 -17.51
CA GLY A 106 -9.08 0.58 -17.06
C GLY A 106 -10.30 -0.16 -17.60
N ASP A 107 -10.12 -1.24 -18.37
CA ASP A 107 -11.21 -2.09 -18.85
C ASP A 107 -11.62 -3.06 -17.73
N TYR A 108 -12.37 -2.52 -16.77
CA TYR A 108 -12.70 -3.21 -15.54
C TYR A 108 -13.68 -4.38 -15.76
N ASP A 109 -14.52 -4.33 -16.79
CA ASP A 109 -15.47 -5.40 -17.10
C ASP A 109 -14.74 -6.65 -17.60
N LYS A 110 -13.79 -6.50 -18.55
CA LYS A 110 -12.96 -7.63 -18.98
C LYS A 110 -12.07 -8.11 -17.84
N SER A 111 -11.50 -7.20 -17.04
CA SER A 111 -10.71 -7.58 -15.87
C SER A 111 -11.51 -8.44 -14.89
N TYR A 112 -12.72 -8.00 -14.54
CA TYR A 112 -13.62 -8.72 -13.65
C TYR A 112 -14.01 -10.08 -14.22
N PHE A 113 -14.31 -10.14 -15.53
CA PHE A 113 -14.63 -11.38 -16.23
C PHE A 113 -13.51 -12.44 -16.06
N TYR A 114 -12.26 -12.09 -16.35
CA TYR A 114 -11.14 -13.04 -16.25
C TYR A 114 -10.83 -13.44 -14.80
N TYR A 115 -10.89 -12.51 -13.84
CA TYR A 115 -10.73 -12.86 -12.43
C TYR A 115 -11.85 -13.78 -11.92
N LYS A 116 -13.09 -13.56 -12.36
CA LYS A 116 -14.23 -14.42 -12.02
C LYS A 116 -14.00 -15.86 -12.50
N GLN A 117 -13.40 -16.03 -13.68
CA GLN A 117 -13.07 -17.37 -14.21
C GLN A 117 -12.07 -18.11 -13.32
N ILE A 118 -11.08 -17.41 -12.75
CA ILE A 118 -10.12 -18.00 -11.81
C ILE A 118 -10.86 -18.56 -10.59
N LEU A 119 -11.74 -17.76 -9.99
CA LEU A 119 -12.51 -18.16 -8.81
C LEU A 119 -13.48 -19.31 -9.10
N LYS A 120 -14.08 -19.34 -10.28
CA LYS A 120 -15.04 -20.39 -10.68
C LYS A 120 -14.35 -21.73 -10.99
N ARG A 121 -13.21 -21.69 -11.70
CA ARG A 121 -12.61 -22.91 -12.30
C ARG A 121 -11.47 -23.51 -11.49
N PHE A 122 -10.73 -22.73 -10.70
CA PHE A 122 -9.49 -23.18 -10.08
C PHE A 122 -9.51 -23.01 -8.57
N THR A 123 -10.04 -23.99 -7.84
CA THR A 123 -10.23 -23.96 -6.37
C THR A 123 -8.94 -23.93 -5.56
N ARG A 124 -7.83 -24.42 -6.12
CA ARG A 124 -6.50 -24.43 -5.47
C ARG A 124 -5.48 -23.47 -6.10
N SER A 125 -5.91 -22.59 -7.00
CA SER A 125 -4.99 -21.67 -7.68
C SER A 125 -4.34 -20.66 -6.71
N PRO A 126 -3.03 -20.39 -6.82
CA PRO A 126 -2.37 -19.34 -6.04
C PRO A 126 -2.89 -17.93 -6.36
N TYR A 127 -3.60 -17.77 -7.48
CA TYR A 127 -4.16 -16.49 -7.94
C TYR A 127 -5.55 -16.19 -7.37
N ARG A 128 -6.21 -17.13 -6.66
CA ARG A 128 -7.57 -16.92 -6.13
C ARG A 128 -7.66 -15.71 -5.21
N ASP A 129 -6.77 -15.61 -4.23
CA ASP A 129 -6.76 -14.53 -3.25
C ASP A 129 -6.62 -13.15 -3.94
N LYS A 130 -5.73 -13.10 -4.95
CA LYS A 130 -5.52 -11.93 -5.78
C LYS A 130 -6.77 -11.60 -6.59
N ALA A 131 -7.36 -12.59 -7.27
CA ALA A 131 -8.55 -12.43 -8.09
C ALA A 131 -9.73 -11.86 -7.29
N GLY A 132 -10.03 -12.43 -6.13
CA GLY A 132 -11.09 -11.91 -5.25
C GLY A 132 -10.81 -10.49 -4.77
N TYR A 133 -9.57 -10.18 -4.39
CA TYR A 133 -9.18 -8.81 -4.00
C TYR A 133 -9.39 -7.80 -5.13
N TYR A 134 -8.95 -8.11 -6.36
CA TYR A 134 -9.10 -7.19 -7.49
C TYR A 134 -10.55 -7.07 -7.97
N MET A 135 -11.36 -8.14 -7.93
CA MET A 135 -12.79 -8.05 -8.18
C MET A 135 -13.49 -7.10 -7.19
N ILE A 136 -13.16 -7.17 -5.90
CA ILE A 136 -13.68 -6.26 -4.88
C ILE A 136 -13.19 -4.82 -5.13
N LYS A 137 -11.94 -4.62 -5.54
CA LYS A 137 -11.45 -3.29 -5.93
C LYS A 137 -12.21 -2.72 -7.13
N ILE A 138 -12.52 -3.54 -8.12
CA ILE A 138 -13.29 -3.13 -9.31
C ILE A 138 -14.69 -2.69 -8.89
N LEU A 139 -15.40 -3.48 -8.08
CA LEU A 139 -16.71 -3.11 -7.53
C LEU A 139 -16.66 -1.77 -6.77
N LEU A 140 -15.58 -1.54 -6.02
CA LEU A 140 -15.36 -0.28 -5.30
C LEU A 140 -15.15 0.91 -6.24
N LEU A 141 -14.49 0.72 -7.39
CA LEU A 141 -14.33 1.74 -8.43
C LEU A 141 -15.65 2.04 -9.14
N GLN A 142 -16.46 1.01 -9.37
CA GLN A 142 -17.83 1.11 -9.89
C GLN A 142 -18.82 1.69 -8.86
N LYS A 143 -18.37 1.95 -7.63
CA LYS A 143 -19.18 2.47 -6.51
C LYS A 143 -20.31 1.53 -6.05
N ASP A 144 -20.23 0.25 -6.40
CA ASP A 144 -21.18 -0.77 -5.94
C ASP A 144 -20.79 -1.25 -4.53
N TYR A 145 -21.00 -0.38 -3.54
CA TYR A 145 -20.65 -0.62 -2.15
C TYR A 145 -21.37 -1.83 -1.53
N PRO A 146 -22.67 -2.08 -1.82
CA PRO A 146 -23.34 -3.29 -1.35
C PRO A 146 -22.70 -4.59 -1.87
N LYS A 147 -22.31 -4.64 -3.16
CA LYS A 147 -21.59 -5.80 -3.70
C LYS A 147 -20.19 -5.97 -3.11
N VAL A 148 -19.49 -4.86 -2.78
CA VAL A 148 -18.20 -4.93 -2.07
C VAL A 148 -18.36 -5.64 -0.72
N VAL A 149 -19.36 -5.24 0.07
CA VAL A 149 -19.58 -5.80 1.41
C VAL A 149 -20.02 -7.26 1.34
N SER A 150 -20.99 -7.59 0.48
CA SER A 150 -21.50 -8.97 0.33
C SER A 150 -20.42 -9.92 -0.20
N MET A 151 -19.66 -9.52 -1.23
CA MET A 151 -18.57 -10.34 -1.75
C MET A 151 -17.44 -10.51 -0.73
N ALA A 152 -17.08 -9.46 0.02
CA ALA A 152 -16.09 -9.60 1.08
C ALA A 152 -16.55 -10.54 2.20
N LYS A 153 -17.85 -10.50 2.56
CA LYS A 153 -18.44 -11.39 3.57
C LYS A 153 -18.35 -12.86 3.17
N SER A 154 -18.56 -13.19 1.89
CA SER A 154 -18.41 -14.57 1.40
C SER A 154 -16.95 -14.99 1.25
N PHE A 155 -16.05 -14.07 0.92
CA PHE A 155 -14.67 -14.41 0.56
C PHE A 155 -13.69 -14.43 1.75
N LEU A 156 -13.82 -13.52 2.72
CA LEU A 156 -12.88 -13.38 3.83
C LEU A 156 -12.73 -14.65 4.70
N PRO A 157 -13.79 -15.42 5.03
CA PRO A 157 -13.67 -16.58 5.92
C PRO A 157 -12.73 -17.67 5.38
N ALA A 158 -12.75 -17.91 4.06
CA ALA A 158 -11.93 -18.93 3.42
C ALA A 158 -10.53 -18.43 3.02
N LEU A 159 -10.25 -17.15 3.21
CA LEU A 159 -9.06 -16.50 2.68
C LEU A 159 -7.88 -16.60 3.66
N ARG A 160 -6.70 -16.99 3.14
CA ARG A 160 -5.47 -16.98 3.94
C ARG A 160 -5.21 -15.58 4.49
N LYS A 161 -4.87 -15.47 5.78
CA LYS A 161 -4.56 -14.21 6.49
C LYS A 161 -3.25 -13.56 5.99
N GLY A 162 -3.26 -13.09 4.74
CA GLY A 162 -2.13 -12.48 4.05
C GLY A 162 -2.37 -11.03 3.64
N ILE A 163 -1.67 -10.59 2.60
CA ILE A 163 -1.78 -9.23 2.08
C ILE A 163 -3.15 -8.94 1.48
N TYR A 164 -3.74 -9.89 0.75
CA TYR A 164 -5.05 -9.74 0.11
C TYR A 164 -6.18 -9.72 1.13
N HIS A 165 -6.12 -10.56 2.17
CA HIS A 165 -7.08 -10.51 3.28
C HIS A 165 -7.13 -9.13 3.94
N LYS A 166 -5.96 -8.57 4.27
CA LYS A 166 -5.86 -7.21 4.81
C LYS A 166 -6.38 -6.17 3.81
N GLY A 167 -6.02 -6.31 2.54
CA GLY A 167 -6.47 -5.45 1.45
C GLY A 167 -7.98 -5.41 1.30
N ILE A 168 -8.65 -6.56 1.36
CA ILE A 168 -10.11 -6.67 1.28
C ILE A 168 -10.79 -5.97 2.46
N ILE A 169 -10.32 -6.17 3.69
CA ILE A 169 -10.87 -5.47 4.86
C ILE A 169 -10.77 -3.95 4.68
N LEU A 170 -9.64 -3.45 4.15
CA LEU A 170 -9.49 -2.02 3.86
C LEU A 170 -10.41 -1.55 2.72
N SER A 171 -10.67 -2.39 1.73
CA SER A 171 -11.65 -2.09 0.67
C SER A 171 -13.07 -2.00 1.22
N VAL A 172 -13.47 -2.89 2.13
CA VAL A 172 -14.76 -2.82 2.83
C VAL A 172 -14.87 -1.57 3.68
N GLY A 173 -13.81 -1.23 4.44
CA GLY A 173 -13.79 0.01 5.22
C GLY A 173 -13.88 1.25 4.34
N ARG A 174 -13.32 1.19 3.12
CA ARG A 174 -13.46 2.25 2.13
C ARG A 174 -14.87 2.29 1.54
N ALA A 175 -15.50 1.15 1.27
CA ALA A 175 -16.90 1.09 0.82
C ALA A 175 -17.82 1.76 1.84
N TYR A 176 -17.76 1.35 3.11
CA TYR A 176 -18.52 2.01 4.18
C TYR A 176 -18.25 3.52 4.28
N PHE A 177 -17.00 3.95 4.08
CA PHE A 177 -16.69 5.39 4.10
C PHE A 177 -17.34 6.13 2.93
N MET A 178 -17.29 5.56 1.73
CA MET A 178 -17.86 6.17 0.53
C MET A 178 -19.38 6.18 0.56
N ASP A 179 -19.97 5.15 1.18
CA ASP A 179 -21.40 5.03 1.44
C ASP A 179 -21.86 5.86 2.66
N GLN A 180 -21.00 6.76 3.15
CA GLN A 180 -21.26 7.65 4.30
C GLN A 180 -21.53 6.94 5.64
N GLU A 181 -21.37 5.62 5.68
CA GLU A 181 -21.43 4.77 6.87
C GLU A 181 -20.16 4.90 7.75
N TYR A 182 -19.79 6.13 8.10
CA TYR A 182 -18.52 6.46 8.76
C TYR A 182 -18.34 5.73 10.09
N LYS A 183 -19.43 5.46 10.83
CA LYS A 183 -19.40 4.68 12.07
C LYS A 183 -18.99 3.23 11.82
N LYS A 184 -19.55 2.57 10.79
CA LYS A 184 -19.19 1.19 10.40
C LYS A 184 -17.75 1.13 9.91
N ALA A 185 -17.35 2.07 9.04
CA ALA A 185 -15.98 2.19 8.57
C ALA A 185 -14.99 2.30 9.74
N LEU A 186 -15.25 3.22 10.69
CA LEU A 186 -14.42 3.43 11.86
C LEU A 186 -14.35 2.18 12.76
N SER A 187 -15.47 1.49 12.99
CA SER A 187 -15.51 0.24 13.75
C SER A 187 -14.62 -0.83 13.10
N LEU A 188 -14.74 -1.00 11.78
CA LEU A 188 -13.92 -1.95 11.03
C LEU A 188 -12.43 -1.62 11.11
N TYR A 189 -12.05 -0.35 10.94
CA TYR A 189 -10.65 0.08 11.05
C TYR A 189 -10.08 -0.11 12.46
N LYS A 190 -10.89 0.09 13.51
CA LYS A 190 -10.48 -0.23 14.89
C LYS A 190 -10.23 -1.72 15.07
N LYS A 191 -11.13 -2.58 14.57
CA LYS A 191 -10.93 -4.03 14.58
C LYS A 191 -9.67 -4.42 13.81
N PHE A 192 -9.44 -3.83 12.64
CA PHE A 192 -8.22 -4.04 11.87
C PHE A 192 -6.96 -3.70 12.68
N MET A 193 -6.94 -2.54 13.36
CA MET A 193 -5.82 -2.13 14.20
C MET A 193 -5.58 -3.06 15.39
N LYS A 194 -6.63 -3.67 15.94
CA LYS A 194 -6.54 -4.67 17.02
C LYS A 194 -5.94 -5.98 16.53
N HIS A 195 -6.40 -6.49 15.37
CA HIS A 195 -5.96 -7.78 14.83
C HIS A 195 -4.66 -7.73 14.03
N TYR A 196 -4.30 -6.57 13.48
CA TYR A 196 -3.12 -6.37 12.64
C TYR A 196 -2.29 -5.17 13.11
N PRO A 197 -1.76 -5.20 14.35
CA PRO A 197 -0.95 -4.11 14.86
C PRO A 197 0.32 -3.93 14.03
N ARG A 198 0.75 -2.68 13.84
CA ARG A 198 2.06 -2.30 13.25
C ARG A 198 2.38 -2.92 11.88
N THR A 199 1.37 -3.09 11.03
CA THR A 199 1.59 -3.52 9.63
C THR A 199 1.92 -2.34 8.70
N LYS A 200 2.39 -2.62 7.48
CA LYS A 200 2.55 -1.62 6.40
C LYS A 200 1.28 -0.85 6.05
N PHE A 201 0.11 -1.36 6.44
CA PHE A 201 -1.17 -0.69 6.23
C PHE A 201 -1.55 0.27 7.36
N THR A 202 -0.81 0.28 8.48
CA THR A 202 -1.14 1.07 9.65
C THR A 202 -1.26 2.58 9.37
N PRO A 203 -0.32 3.22 8.62
CA PRO A 203 -0.46 4.63 8.28
C PRO A 203 -1.75 4.91 7.51
N ARG A 204 -2.05 4.06 6.50
CA ARG A 204 -3.30 4.11 5.74
C ARG A 204 -4.52 4.05 6.65
N VAL A 205 -4.54 3.11 7.60
CA VAL A 205 -5.69 2.92 8.50
C VAL A 205 -5.85 4.12 9.44
N LEU A 206 -4.76 4.64 10.01
CA LEU A 206 -4.80 5.85 10.85
C LEU A 206 -5.36 7.05 10.07
N TYR A 207 -4.93 7.22 8.82
CA TYR A 207 -5.46 8.29 7.96
C TYR A 207 -6.94 8.10 7.66
N ARG A 208 -7.39 6.88 7.32
CA ARG A 208 -8.80 6.57 7.08
C ARG A 208 -9.66 6.77 8.33
N MET A 209 -9.17 6.40 9.50
CA MET A 209 -9.84 6.67 10.78
C MET A 209 -9.99 8.18 11.02
N ALA A 210 -8.94 8.97 10.76
CA ALA A 210 -9.01 10.42 10.85
C ALA A 210 -10.07 11.00 9.90
N GLN A 211 -10.11 10.55 8.64
CA GLN A 211 -11.15 10.94 7.68
C GLN A 211 -12.56 10.61 8.20
N CYS A 212 -12.76 9.42 8.77
CA CYS A 212 -14.03 9.04 9.39
C CYS A 212 -14.40 10.00 10.54
N TYR A 213 -13.45 10.30 11.43
CA TYR A 213 -13.71 11.24 12.54
C TYR A 213 -14.01 12.65 12.05
N THR A 214 -13.38 13.12 10.98
CA THR A 214 -13.70 14.41 10.37
C THR A 214 -15.13 14.44 9.85
N LYS A 215 -15.55 13.40 9.11
CA LYS A 215 -16.93 13.27 8.59
C LYS A 215 -17.98 13.10 9.69
N LEU A 216 -17.58 12.62 10.86
CA LEU A 216 -18.42 12.54 12.06
C LEU A 216 -18.38 13.82 12.93
N ASN A 217 -17.83 14.93 12.43
CA ASN A 217 -17.65 16.20 13.15
C ASN A 217 -16.81 16.08 14.44
N LYS A 218 -16.02 15.01 14.59
CA LYS A 218 -15.12 14.74 15.73
C LYS A 218 -13.70 15.21 15.43
N SER A 219 -13.57 16.51 15.11
CA SER A 219 -12.32 17.14 14.66
C SER A 219 -11.14 16.94 15.61
N GLN A 220 -11.38 16.90 16.93
CA GLN A 220 -10.31 16.67 17.90
C GLN A 220 -9.73 15.26 17.80
N ARG A 221 -10.59 14.24 17.69
CA ARG A 221 -10.13 12.86 17.48
C ARG A 221 -9.43 12.71 16.13
N SER A 222 -9.98 13.31 15.06
CA SER A 222 -9.32 13.32 13.75
C SER A 222 -7.87 13.81 13.85
N ARG A 223 -7.67 14.99 14.46
CA ARG A 223 -6.32 15.55 14.69
C ARG A 223 -5.41 14.64 15.52
N GLN A 224 -5.92 13.98 16.55
CA GLN A 224 -5.12 13.02 17.33
C GLN A 224 -4.58 11.88 16.46
N TYR A 225 -5.41 11.31 15.58
CA TYR A 225 -4.99 10.24 14.67
C TYR A 225 -4.03 10.74 13.58
N LEU A 226 -4.25 11.94 13.03
CA LEU A 226 -3.32 12.56 12.08
C LEU A 226 -1.95 12.86 12.72
N ASN A 227 -1.94 13.43 13.93
CA ASN A 227 -0.70 13.67 14.67
C ASN A 227 0.03 12.36 14.94
N ARG A 228 -0.67 11.33 15.43
CA ARG A 228 -0.08 10.00 15.64
C ARG A 228 0.55 9.44 14.36
N LEU A 229 -0.11 9.63 13.22
CA LEU A 229 0.42 9.21 11.93
C LEU A 229 1.72 9.95 11.59
N VAL A 230 1.74 11.28 11.69
CA VAL A 230 2.91 12.11 11.38
C VAL A 230 4.11 11.79 12.28
N HIS A 231 3.88 11.56 13.57
CA HIS A 231 4.95 11.27 14.53
C HIS A 231 5.47 9.84 14.42
N ASN A 232 4.59 8.86 14.32
CA ASN A 232 4.97 7.44 14.42
C ASN A 232 5.32 6.81 13.06
N TYR A 233 4.95 7.45 11.94
CA TYR A 233 5.18 6.93 10.59
C TYR A 233 5.78 8.00 9.65
N PRO A 234 6.97 8.55 9.99
CA PRO A 234 7.58 9.69 9.30
C PRO A 234 8.03 9.43 7.85
N HIS A 235 8.02 8.17 7.39
CA HIS A 235 8.35 7.77 6.01
C HIS A 235 7.15 7.20 5.24
N SER A 236 5.94 7.28 5.80
CA SER A 236 4.74 6.81 5.11
C SER A 236 4.23 7.83 4.08
N LEU A 237 3.65 7.33 2.97
CA LEU A 237 2.99 8.19 1.98
C LEU A 237 1.86 8.99 2.62
N GLU A 238 1.12 8.39 3.56
CA GLU A 238 0.01 9.04 4.26
C GLU A 238 0.42 10.21 5.17
N LYS A 239 1.70 10.33 5.52
CA LYS A 239 2.20 11.45 6.33
C LYS A 239 1.95 12.79 5.67
N GLU A 240 2.27 12.92 4.39
CA GLU A 240 2.14 14.21 3.71
C GLU A 240 0.66 14.58 3.53
N TYR A 241 -0.21 13.60 3.24
CA TYR A 241 -1.66 13.80 3.30
C TYR A 241 -2.17 14.23 4.68
N ALA A 242 -1.60 13.66 5.75
CA ALA A 242 -1.96 14.00 7.12
C ALA A 242 -1.51 15.41 7.51
N LYS A 243 -0.28 15.81 7.12
CA LYS A 243 0.24 17.17 7.32
C LYS A 243 -0.62 18.21 6.60
N ASN A 244 -0.93 17.98 5.33
CA ASN A 244 -1.77 18.89 4.56
C ASN A 244 -3.13 19.07 5.23
N LYS A 245 -3.76 17.98 5.69
CA LYS A 245 -5.04 18.07 6.43
C LYS A 245 -4.94 18.71 7.82
N LEU A 246 -3.77 18.69 8.47
CA LEU A 246 -3.54 19.43 9.71
C LEU A 246 -3.33 20.94 9.46
N ASN A 247 -2.91 21.30 8.25
CA ASN A 247 -2.63 22.67 7.81
C ASN A 247 -3.84 23.34 7.13
N ASP A 248 -4.67 22.60 6.39
CA ASP A 248 -5.94 23.03 5.78
C ASP A 248 -6.90 23.53 6.88
N ARG A 249 -6.95 24.85 7.11
CA ARG A 249 -7.95 25.51 7.96
C ARG A 249 -8.82 26.45 7.11
N PRO A 250 -10.16 26.39 7.19
CA PRO A 250 -10.99 27.53 6.80
C PRO A 250 -10.76 28.66 7.80
N ASN A 251 -10.26 29.78 7.28
CA ASN A 251 -10.10 31.10 7.89
C ASN A 251 -9.48 31.22 9.30
N ARG A 252 -8.38 31.97 9.33
CA ARG A 252 -7.50 32.23 10.49
C ARG A 252 -8.12 33.12 11.59
N SER A 253 -9.36 33.57 11.49
CA SER A 253 -9.93 34.59 12.38
C SER A 253 -10.70 34.08 13.61
N LYS A 254 -11.09 32.80 13.68
CA LYS A 254 -11.76 32.23 14.90
C LYS A 254 -10.97 31.10 15.61
N SER A 255 -9.88 30.62 15.01
CA SER A 255 -9.10 29.48 15.52
C SER A 255 -7.76 29.83 16.17
N HIS A 256 -7.36 31.11 16.18
CA HIS A 256 -6.32 31.63 17.07
C HIS A 256 -6.79 31.60 18.55
N LYS A 257 -8.10 31.59 18.80
CA LYS A 257 -8.69 31.38 20.13
C LYS A 257 -8.72 29.91 20.60
N TYR A 258 -8.49 28.94 19.70
CA TYR A 258 -8.57 27.49 20.00
C TYR A 258 -7.23 26.74 19.94
N ARG A 259 -6.10 27.45 19.74
CA ARG A 259 -4.74 26.92 19.96
C ARG A 259 -4.00 27.60 21.12
N GLN A 260 -4.64 28.54 21.82
CA GLN A 260 -4.13 29.14 23.06
C GLN A 260 -4.68 28.51 24.36
N THR A 261 -5.63 27.58 24.30
CA THR A 261 -6.26 27.04 25.52
C THR A 261 -6.42 25.52 25.47
N GLN A 262 -5.29 24.83 25.66
CA GLN A 262 -5.25 23.72 26.60
C GLN A 262 -3.83 23.55 27.21
N TYR A 263 -3.20 24.67 27.58
CA TYR A 263 -2.65 24.73 28.93
C TYR A 263 -3.87 24.97 29.82
N GLN A 264 -4.50 23.89 30.30
CA GLN A 264 -5.28 24.06 31.51
C GLN A 264 -4.35 24.72 32.52
N SER A 265 -4.80 25.79 33.15
CA SER A 265 -4.22 26.36 34.36
C SER A 265 -4.09 25.26 35.42
N ARG A 266 -3.10 24.40 35.27
CA ARG A 266 -2.55 23.69 36.41
C ARG A 266 -1.85 24.78 37.17
N LYS A 267 -2.51 25.31 38.22
CA LYS A 267 -1.83 26.05 39.29
C LYS A 267 -0.55 25.27 39.59
N GLY A 268 0.61 25.90 39.40
CA GLY A 268 1.85 25.18 39.54
C GLY A 268 3.01 25.84 38.83
N TYR A 269 4.18 25.67 39.42
CA TYR A 269 5.39 26.35 39.04
C TYR A 269 5.93 25.85 37.69
N ILE A 270 6.49 26.75 36.90
CA ILE A 270 7.18 26.44 35.65
C ILE A 270 8.62 26.92 35.71
N LEU A 271 9.49 26.27 34.96
CA LEU A 271 10.86 26.66 34.76
C LEU A 271 10.99 27.33 33.40
N GLN A 272 11.27 28.62 33.32
CA GLN A 272 11.74 29.26 32.10
C GLN A 272 13.21 28.89 31.90
N ILE A 273 13.53 28.33 30.75
CA ILE A 273 14.86 27.80 30.45
C ILE A 273 15.56 28.65 29.38
N GLY A 274 14.80 29.30 28.50
CA GLY A 274 15.37 30.19 27.50
C GLY A 274 14.31 30.99 26.76
N VAL A 275 14.72 32.11 26.16
CA VAL A 275 13.90 32.95 25.30
C VAL A 275 14.69 33.24 24.03
N PHE A 276 14.07 33.05 22.87
CA PHE A 276 14.74 33.13 21.58
C PHE A 276 13.92 33.96 20.59
N SER A 277 14.58 34.74 19.74
CA SER A 277 13.93 35.38 18.58
C SER A 277 13.63 34.38 17.45
N ALA A 278 14.39 33.26 17.38
CA ALA A 278 14.22 32.22 16.38
C ALA A 278 13.66 30.92 16.99
N HIS A 279 12.58 30.39 16.37
CA HIS A 279 11.91 29.17 16.83
C HIS A 279 12.84 27.94 16.85
N GLN A 280 13.77 27.83 15.91
CA GLN A 280 14.69 26.70 15.84
C GLN A 280 15.61 26.60 17.07
N ASN A 281 16.05 27.74 17.62
CA ASN A 281 16.89 27.76 18.82
C ASN A 281 16.09 27.32 20.05
N ALA A 282 14.83 27.75 20.16
CA ALA A 282 13.90 27.28 21.18
C ALA A 282 13.65 25.76 21.09
N LEU A 283 13.55 25.22 19.88
CA LEU A 283 13.36 23.80 19.61
C LEU A 283 14.61 22.96 19.96
N LYS A 284 15.81 23.45 19.64
CA LYS A 284 17.07 22.80 20.04
C LYS A 284 17.16 22.69 21.56
N LEU A 285 16.84 23.77 22.29
CA LEU A 285 16.86 23.75 23.76
C LEU A 285 15.76 22.85 24.33
N LYS A 286 14.54 22.87 23.76
CA LYS A 286 13.44 21.98 24.16
C LYS A 286 13.86 20.51 24.07
N ASN A 287 14.39 20.09 22.93
CA ASN A 287 14.81 18.71 22.70
C ASN A 287 15.95 18.30 23.64
N LYS A 288 16.89 19.21 23.92
CA LYS A 288 17.96 18.99 24.90
C LYS A 288 17.39 18.74 26.29
N VAL A 289 16.42 19.54 26.73
CA VAL A 289 15.79 19.39 28.06
C VAL A 289 14.95 18.11 28.16
N GLU A 290 14.25 17.73 27.08
CA GLU A 290 13.51 16.46 27.03
C GLU A 290 14.44 15.24 27.07
N ALA A 291 15.59 15.30 26.40
CA ALA A 291 16.61 14.25 26.47
C ALA A 291 17.18 14.06 27.88
N LEU A 292 17.13 15.10 28.73
CA LEU A 292 17.51 15.01 30.15
C LEU A 292 16.39 14.45 31.04
N GLY A 293 15.26 14.04 30.45
CA GLY A 293 14.12 13.43 31.13
C GLY A 293 13.07 14.43 31.63
N GLN A 294 13.16 15.70 31.23
CA GLN A 294 12.25 16.75 31.70
C GLN A 294 11.27 17.20 30.60
N PRO A 295 9.94 17.01 30.79
CA PRO A 295 8.95 17.53 29.85
C PRO A 295 9.07 19.04 29.66
N SER A 296 9.12 19.50 28.41
CA SER A 296 9.31 20.91 28.06
C SER A 296 8.44 21.36 26.87
N TYR A 297 8.22 22.68 26.78
CA TYR A 297 7.29 23.31 25.83
C TYR A 297 7.87 24.63 25.31
N ILE A 298 7.41 25.08 24.15
CA ILE A 298 7.72 26.42 23.61
C ILE A 298 6.45 27.26 23.69
N ILE A 299 6.57 28.43 24.31
CA ILE A 299 5.55 29.48 24.36
C ILE A 299 5.95 30.58 23.39
N THR A 300 5.06 30.95 22.47
CA THR A 300 5.26 32.10 21.59
C THR A 300 4.58 33.32 22.19
N TYR A 301 5.30 34.44 22.30
CA TYR A 301 4.72 35.71 22.72
C TYR A 301 5.26 36.86 21.87
N LYS A 302 4.46 37.92 21.72
CA LYS A 302 4.84 39.13 20.99
C LYS A 302 5.17 40.24 21.99
N SER A 303 6.24 40.98 21.73
CA SER A 303 6.63 42.18 22.49
C SER A 303 7.18 43.21 21.52
N LYS A 304 6.65 44.44 21.56
CA LYS A 304 7.10 45.58 20.73
C LYS A 304 7.42 45.18 19.28
N ASP A 305 6.41 44.60 18.62
CA ASP A 305 6.43 44.09 17.23
C ASP A 305 7.37 42.93 16.88
N ARG A 306 8.07 42.37 17.87
CA ARG A 306 8.91 41.17 17.68
C ARG A 306 8.29 39.94 18.32
N THR A 307 8.44 38.80 17.66
CA THR A 307 7.98 37.50 18.16
C THR A 307 9.13 36.79 18.87
N TYR A 308 8.88 36.33 20.08
CA TYR A 308 9.82 35.57 20.90
C TYR A 308 9.26 34.19 21.23
N PHE A 309 10.16 33.24 21.42
CA PHE A 309 9.90 31.84 21.72
C PHE A 309 10.55 31.48 23.06
N LYS A 310 9.73 31.31 24.09
CA LYS A 310 10.14 30.95 25.45
C LYS A 310 10.08 29.44 25.65
N THR A 311 11.21 28.80 25.88
CA THR A 311 11.29 27.38 26.25
C THR A 311 11.08 27.22 27.75
N ILE A 312 10.10 26.42 28.15
CA ILE A 312 9.76 26.16 29.56
C ILE A 312 9.74 24.66 29.90
N ALA A 313 9.92 24.28 31.16
CA ALA A 313 9.64 22.94 31.70
C ALA A 313 8.62 22.95 32.83
N GLY A 314 7.87 21.86 32.98
CA GLY A 314 6.81 21.71 34.01
C GLY A 314 5.44 21.35 33.43
N PRO A 315 4.31 21.73 34.05
CA PRO A 315 4.21 22.37 35.36
C PRO A 315 4.57 21.43 36.53
N PHE A 316 5.07 22.03 37.61
CA PHE A 316 5.37 21.37 38.89
C PHE A 316 4.31 21.75 39.92
N LYS A 317 3.80 20.77 40.66
CA LYS A 317 2.76 21.00 41.68
C LYS A 317 3.20 21.94 42.83
N THR A 318 4.50 22.02 43.12
CA THR A 318 5.04 22.83 44.24
C THR A 318 6.35 23.54 43.86
N LYS A 319 6.65 24.67 44.52
CA LYS A 319 7.89 25.44 44.31
C LYS A 319 9.12 24.58 44.57
N LYS A 320 9.06 23.75 45.62
CA LYS A 320 10.12 22.80 45.99
C LYS A 320 10.44 21.83 44.83
N LYS A 321 9.42 21.26 44.17
CA LYS A 321 9.62 20.37 43.01
C LYS A 321 10.21 21.09 41.80
N ALA A 322 9.78 22.33 41.53
CA ALA A 322 10.38 23.15 40.48
C ALA A 322 11.85 23.46 40.78
N LEU A 323 12.18 23.87 42.00
CA LEU A 323 13.57 24.15 42.42
C LEU A 323 14.48 22.92 42.34
N MET A 324 13.98 21.73 42.73
CA MET A 324 14.74 20.48 42.59
C MET A 324 15.02 20.15 41.12
N SER A 325 14.02 20.28 40.24
CA SER A 325 14.21 20.07 38.81
C SER A 325 15.14 21.11 38.18
N SER A 326 15.04 22.38 38.59
CA SER A 326 15.96 23.44 38.20
C SER A 326 17.40 23.08 38.52
N ARG A 327 17.69 22.70 39.78
CA ARG A 327 19.03 22.26 40.22
C ARG A 327 19.53 21.05 39.43
N ALA A 328 18.67 20.07 39.16
CA ALA A 328 19.03 18.89 38.38
C ALA A 328 19.40 19.24 36.93
N LEU A 329 18.65 20.13 36.29
CA LEU A 329 18.95 20.63 34.95
C LEU A 329 20.23 21.47 34.93
N THR A 330 20.48 22.29 35.96
CA THR A 330 21.72 23.06 36.09
C THR A 330 22.95 22.19 36.19
N ARG A 331 22.92 21.11 36.99
CA ARG A 331 24.01 20.12 37.04
C ARG A 331 24.26 19.44 35.69
N LYS A 332 23.23 19.34 34.85
CA LYS A 332 23.29 18.76 33.50
C LYS A 332 23.58 19.82 32.41
N GLY A 333 24.05 21.01 32.79
CA GLY A 333 24.54 22.03 31.86
C GLY A 333 23.48 22.96 31.27
N ILE A 334 22.27 23.01 31.87
CA ILE A 334 21.23 23.99 31.51
C ILE A 334 21.33 25.21 32.45
N LYS A 335 21.81 26.33 31.93
CA LYS A 335 22.03 27.57 32.69
C LYS A 335 20.82 28.52 32.61
N ASN A 336 20.75 29.51 33.51
CA ASN A 336 19.78 30.62 33.49
C ASN A 336 18.30 30.20 33.59
N ILE A 337 17.99 29.26 34.47
CA ILE A 337 16.62 28.78 34.70
C ILE A 337 15.90 29.69 35.70
N LEU A 338 14.77 30.28 35.30
CA LEU A 338 13.91 31.09 36.18
C LEU A 338 12.68 30.29 36.60
N VAL A 339 12.28 30.37 37.87
CA VAL A 339 11.06 29.72 38.37
C VAL A 339 9.92 30.72 38.39
N HIS A 340 8.82 30.42 37.71
CA HIS A 340 7.57 31.20 37.76
C HIS A 340 6.45 30.36 38.37
N ASN A 341 5.41 31.00 38.89
CA ASN A 341 4.17 30.34 39.36
C ASN A 341 3.12 30.30 38.25
#